data_AF-A0A7W0N4V0-F1
#
_entry.id   AF-A0A7W0N4V0-F1
#
_cell.length_a   1.000
_cell.length_b   1.000
_cell.length_c   1.000
_cell.angle_alpha   90.00
_cell.angle_beta   90.00
_cell.angle_gamma   90.00
#
_symmetry.space_group_name_H-M   'P 1'
#
loop_
_entity.id
_entity.type
_entity.pdbx_description
1 polymer ?
#
loop_
_entity_poly.entity_id
_entity_poly.type
_entity_poly.pdbx_seq_one_letter_code
_entity_poly.pdbx_strand_id
1 'polypeptide(L)'
;LGFGLVYFVKAVDRLGDTARTNAAQNYDDREFAGGNAVVVGNRPLYEARALIPEDETYRVIAGPGVDGATELTAPFIDQYARYFLMPRRPSPEARWIICYGCDRSELGDGFEVFLEDEAGIFVGRLAG
;
A
#
# COMPACT_ATOMS: atom_id res chain seq x y z
N LEU A 1 -21.69 -28.05 -32.08
CA LEU A 1 -22.50 -27.39 -31.03
C LEU A 1 -22.17 -27.84 -29.59
N GLY A 2 -21.64 -29.06 -29.35
CA GLY A 2 -21.36 -29.54 -27.97
C GLY A 2 -20.15 -28.93 -27.23
N PHE A 3 -19.08 -28.54 -27.93
CA PHE A 3 -17.87 -28.01 -27.28
C PHE A 3 -18.10 -26.63 -26.64
N GLY A 4 -18.89 -25.75 -27.26
CA GLY A 4 -19.15 -24.40 -26.73
C GLY A 4 -19.88 -24.39 -25.39
N LEU A 5 -20.81 -25.33 -25.19
CA LEU A 5 -21.56 -25.48 -23.92
C LEU A 5 -20.65 -25.94 -22.77
N VAL A 6 -19.73 -26.88 -23.03
CA VAL A 6 -18.79 -27.37 -22.00
C VAL A 6 -17.81 -26.29 -21.59
N TYR A 7 -17.32 -25.48 -22.54
CA TYR A 7 -16.46 -24.33 -22.24
C TYR A 7 -17.22 -23.24 -21.49
N PHE A 8 -18.48 -22.99 -21.83
CA PHE A 8 -19.32 -22.02 -21.14
C PHE A 8 -19.58 -22.42 -19.68
N VAL A 9 -19.95 -23.69 -19.43
CA VAL A 9 -20.15 -24.21 -18.06
C VAL A 9 -18.86 -24.10 -17.24
N LYS A 10 -17.71 -24.50 -17.80
CA LYS A 10 -16.40 -24.33 -17.12
C LYS A 10 -16.03 -22.87 -16.85
N ALA A 11 -16.41 -21.96 -17.75
CA ALA A 11 -16.17 -20.53 -17.57
C ALA A 11 -17.06 -19.95 -16.46
N VAL A 12 -18.32 -20.36 -16.39
CA VAL A 12 -19.25 -19.94 -15.33
C VAL A 12 -18.82 -20.51 -13.97
N ASP A 13 -18.39 -21.77 -13.89
CA ASP A 13 -17.86 -22.35 -12.66
C ASP A 13 -16.62 -21.62 -12.19
N ARG A 14 -15.67 -21.33 -13.09
CA ARG A 14 -14.49 -20.51 -12.77
C ARG A 14 -14.87 -19.11 -12.29
N LEU A 15 -15.82 -18.45 -12.95
CA LEU A 15 -16.31 -17.15 -12.52
C LEU A 15 -16.94 -17.22 -11.13
N GLY A 16 -17.73 -18.27 -10.86
CA GLY A 16 -18.35 -18.52 -9.56
C GLY A 16 -17.33 -18.83 -8.45
N ASP A 17 -16.27 -19.57 -8.76
CA ASP A 17 -15.17 -19.86 -7.83
C ASP A 17 -14.36 -18.59 -7.53
N THR A 18 -14.00 -17.80 -8.54
CA THR A 18 -13.34 -16.50 -8.35
C THR A 18 -14.22 -15.54 -7.57
N ALA A 19 -15.53 -15.49 -7.85
CA ALA A 19 -16.47 -14.66 -7.12
C ALA A 19 -16.61 -15.09 -5.65
N ARG A 20 -16.64 -16.41 -5.37
CA ARG A 20 -16.66 -16.94 -4.00
C ARG A 20 -15.37 -16.63 -3.25
N THR A 21 -14.21 -16.78 -3.89
CA THR A 21 -12.91 -16.42 -3.30
C THR A 21 -12.84 -14.93 -2.96
N ASN A 22 -13.27 -14.06 -3.88
CA ASN A 22 -13.33 -12.61 -3.65
C ASN A 22 -14.39 -12.24 -2.57
N ALA A 23 -15.50 -12.96 -2.52
CA ALA A 23 -16.54 -12.76 -1.51
C ALA A 23 -16.12 -13.25 -0.12
N ALA A 24 -15.22 -14.23 -0.04
CA ALA A 24 -14.66 -14.73 1.22
C ALA A 24 -13.54 -13.86 1.79
N GLN A 25 -12.97 -12.95 0.99
CA GLN A 25 -11.99 -11.98 1.46
C GLN A 25 -12.62 -10.98 2.44
N ASN A 26 -11.87 -10.67 3.50
CA ASN A 26 -12.24 -9.63 4.46
C ASN A 26 -12.16 -8.24 3.81
N TYR A 27 -12.64 -7.21 4.50
CA TYR A 27 -12.68 -5.85 3.93
C TYR A 27 -11.28 -5.34 3.54
N ASP A 28 -10.27 -5.61 4.37
CA ASP A 28 -8.89 -5.19 4.13
C ASP A 28 -8.28 -5.86 2.90
N ASP A 29 -8.54 -7.15 2.73
CA ASP A 29 -8.11 -7.93 1.56
C ASP A 29 -8.73 -7.37 0.28
N ARG A 30 -9.96 -6.85 0.32
CA ARG A 30 -10.63 -6.25 -0.85
C ARG A 30 -10.12 -4.85 -1.16
N GLU A 31 -9.81 -4.04 -0.14
CA GLU A 31 -9.25 -2.70 -0.32
C GLU A 31 -7.79 -2.78 -0.84
N PHE A 32 -7.04 -3.78 -0.38
CA PHE A 32 -5.63 -4.00 -0.76
C PHE A 32 -5.40 -5.02 -1.88
N ALA A 33 -6.41 -5.74 -2.36
CA ALA A 33 -6.25 -6.81 -3.36
C ALA A 33 -5.38 -6.41 -4.58
N GLY A 34 -5.55 -5.18 -5.08
CA GLY A 34 -4.76 -4.65 -6.20
C GLY A 34 -3.32 -4.24 -5.84
N GLY A 35 -3.02 -4.11 -4.55
CA GLY A 35 -1.73 -3.72 -3.99
C GLY A 35 -0.96 -4.83 -3.30
N ASN A 36 -1.51 -6.04 -3.13
CA ASN A 36 -0.87 -7.12 -2.37
C ASN A 36 0.52 -7.53 -2.87
N ALA A 37 0.84 -7.29 -4.15
CA ALA A 37 2.17 -7.55 -4.69
C ALA A 37 3.16 -6.38 -4.47
N VAL A 38 2.66 -5.19 -4.12
CA VAL A 38 3.42 -3.94 -3.95
C VAL A 38 3.59 -3.61 -2.47
N VAL A 39 2.51 -3.73 -1.69
CA VAL A 39 2.44 -3.32 -0.30
C VAL A 39 2.90 -4.46 0.60
N VAL A 40 3.94 -4.20 1.37
CA VAL A 40 4.31 -5.03 2.52
C VAL A 40 3.52 -4.55 3.72
N GLY A 41 2.55 -5.35 4.15
CA GLY A 41 1.67 -5.04 5.27
C GLY A 41 0.73 -3.85 5.01
N ASN A 42 -0.54 -4.02 5.32
CA ASN A 42 -1.58 -3.01 5.13
C ASN A 42 -1.62 -1.97 6.26
N ARG A 43 -1.13 -2.33 7.46
CA ARG A 43 -1.14 -1.46 8.66
C ARG A 43 -0.49 -0.09 8.43
N PRO A 44 0.73 0.03 7.85
CA PRO A 44 1.39 1.32 7.73
C PRO A 44 0.62 2.33 6.88
N LEU A 45 -0.03 1.89 5.80
CA LEU A 45 -0.83 2.77 4.94
C LEU A 45 -2.15 3.17 5.59
N TYR A 46 -2.81 2.27 6.33
CA TYR A 46 -3.99 2.64 7.13
C TYR A 46 -3.64 3.68 8.20
N GLU A 47 -2.52 3.50 8.90
CA GLU A 47 -2.07 4.41 9.94
C GLU A 47 -1.64 5.75 9.35
N ALA A 48 -0.95 5.76 8.20
CA ALA A 48 -0.69 6.99 7.46
C ALA A 48 -1.98 7.73 7.09
N ARG A 49 -3.02 6.99 6.67
CA ARG A 49 -4.33 7.58 6.37
C ARG A 49 -5.02 8.16 7.62
N ALA A 50 -4.84 7.54 8.78
CA ALA A 50 -5.38 8.02 10.04
C ALA A 50 -4.62 9.24 10.61
N LEU A 51 -3.29 9.27 10.45
CA LEU A 51 -2.41 10.29 11.04
C LEU A 51 -2.32 11.56 10.19
N ILE A 52 -2.20 11.43 8.87
CA ILE A 52 -2.02 12.57 7.97
C ILE A 52 -3.37 13.25 7.79
N PRO A 53 -3.53 14.57 8.01
CA PRO A 53 -4.78 15.27 7.71
C PRO A 53 -5.12 15.24 6.21
N GLU A 54 -6.41 15.30 5.86
CA GLU A 54 -6.87 15.20 4.46
C GLU A 54 -6.38 16.35 3.56
N ASP A 55 -6.12 17.52 4.12
CA ASP A 55 -5.65 18.72 3.45
C ASP A 55 -4.12 18.87 3.45
N GLU A 56 -3.40 17.97 4.14
CA GLU A 56 -1.95 17.95 4.14
C GLU A 56 -1.37 17.09 3.00
N THR A 57 -0.10 17.36 2.70
CA THR A 57 0.68 16.62 1.70
C THR A 57 1.63 15.64 2.38
N TYR A 58 2.04 14.62 1.63
CA TYR A 58 2.97 13.59 2.09
C TYR A 58 4.00 13.25 1.01
N ARG A 59 5.09 12.57 1.38
CA ARG A 59 6.00 11.93 0.43
C ARG A 59 6.28 10.50 0.84
N VAL A 60 6.43 9.63 -0.15
CA VAL A 60 6.85 8.25 0.06
C VAL A 60 8.32 8.15 -0.34
N ILE A 61 9.13 7.56 0.53
CA ILE A 61 10.55 7.30 0.25
C ILE A 61 10.72 5.79 0.34
N ALA A 62 10.98 5.16 -0.81
CA ALA A 62 11.23 3.73 -0.89
C ALA A 62 12.74 3.46 -0.82
N GLY A 63 13.13 2.50 0.01
CA GLY A 63 14.50 2.04 0.14
C GLY A 63 14.58 0.50 0.19
N PRO A 64 15.79 -0.06 0.26
CA PRO A 64 16.01 -1.50 0.19
C PRO A 64 15.74 -2.23 1.52
N GLY A 65 15.48 -1.52 2.62
CA GLY A 65 15.39 -2.07 3.96
C GLY A 65 14.01 -2.61 4.36
N VAL A 66 13.11 -2.86 3.41
CA VAL A 66 11.78 -3.42 3.69
C VAL A 66 11.85 -4.94 3.74
N ASP A 67 11.54 -5.55 4.89
CA ASP A 67 11.44 -7.01 4.99
C ASP A 67 10.19 -7.51 4.24
N GLY A 68 10.30 -8.61 3.51
CA GLY A 68 9.20 -9.15 2.68
C GLY A 68 8.88 -8.35 1.41
N ALA A 69 9.74 -7.40 1.02
CA ALA A 69 9.58 -6.67 -0.24
C ALA A 69 9.65 -7.58 -1.46
N THR A 70 8.88 -7.21 -2.49
CA THR A 70 8.95 -7.81 -3.81
C THR A 70 9.70 -6.90 -4.77
N GLU A 71 9.98 -7.40 -5.98
CA GLU A 71 10.51 -6.58 -7.08
C GLU A 71 9.58 -5.42 -7.49
N LEU A 72 8.31 -5.44 -7.05
CA LEU A 72 7.31 -4.42 -7.34
C LEU A 72 7.16 -3.39 -6.22
N THR A 73 7.62 -3.69 -4.99
CA THR A 73 7.44 -2.79 -3.84
C THR A 73 8.07 -1.43 -4.09
N ALA A 74 9.39 -1.35 -4.23
CA ALA A 74 10.07 -0.06 -4.36
C ALA A 74 9.64 0.75 -5.60
N PRO A 75 9.45 0.14 -6.80
CA PRO A 75 9.04 0.91 -7.98
C PRO A 75 7.61 1.45 -7.95
N PHE A 76 6.70 0.81 -7.22
CA PHE A 76 5.26 1.10 -7.33
C PHE A 76 4.59 1.56 -6.03
N ILE A 77 5.28 1.52 -4.88
CA ILE A 77 4.67 1.89 -3.60
C ILE A 77 4.17 3.34 -3.55
N ASP A 78 4.88 4.29 -4.17
CA ASP A 78 4.41 5.69 -4.28
C ASP A 78 3.07 5.79 -5.01
N GLN A 79 2.93 5.08 -6.13
CA GLN A 79 1.71 5.09 -6.95
C GLN A 79 0.54 4.48 -6.19
N TYR A 80 0.80 3.37 -5.49
CA TYR A 80 -0.22 2.73 -4.67
C TYR A 80 -0.65 3.63 -3.51
N ALA A 81 0.31 4.18 -2.76
CA ALA A 81 0.04 5.11 -1.66
C ALA A 81 -0.76 6.33 -2.14
N ARG A 82 -0.47 6.86 -3.32
CA ARG A 82 -1.24 7.94 -3.94
C ARG A 82 -2.69 7.62 -4.17
N TYR A 83 -2.99 6.44 -4.67
CA TYR A 83 -4.38 6.01 -4.83
C TYR A 83 -5.05 5.83 -3.46
N PHE A 84 -4.37 5.15 -2.54
CA PHE A 84 -4.91 4.77 -1.24
C PHE A 84 -5.16 5.96 -0.29
N LEU A 85 -4.28 6.96 -0.30
CA LEU A 85 -4.30 8.08 0.65
C LEU A 85 -5.15 9.27 0.21
N MET A 86 -5.81 9.20 -0.96
CA MET A 86 -6.72 10.26 -1.40
C MET A 86 -7.71 10.63 -0.27
N PRO A 87 -7.96 11.93 -0.05
CA PRO A 87 -7.64 13.07 -0.91
C PRO A 87 -6.23 13.69 -0.74
N ARG A 88 -5.39 13.17 0.18
CA ARG A 88 -4.05 13.70 0.45
C ARG A 88 -3.21 13.67 -0.82
N ARG A 89 -2.43 14.72 -1.08
CA ARG A 89 -1.63 14.82 -2.31
C ARG A 89 -0.14 14.58 -2.03
N PRO A 90 0.56 13.81 -2.87
CA PRO A 90 1.99 13.68 -2.76
C PRO A 90 2.69 15.00 -3.10
N SER A 91 3.76 15.32 -2.38
CA SER A 91 4.64 16.47 -2.64
C SER A 91 6.07 16.14 -2.19
N PRO A 92 7.11 16.39 -3.00
CA PRO A 92 8.49 16.11 -2.61
C PRO A 92 8.94 16.92 -1.38
N GLU A 93 8.34 18.08 -1.15
CA GLU A 93 8.62 18.96 0.00
C GLU A 93 7.70 18.71 1.20
N ALA A 94 6.89 17.66 1.15
CA ALA A 94 5.99 17.34 2.25
C ALA A 94 6.76 17.00 3.52
N ARG A 95 6.26 17.49 4.66
CA ARG A 95 6.81 17.17 5.98
C ARG A 95 6.36 15.79 6.48
N TRP A 96 5.20 15.31 6.04
CA TRP A 96 4.77 13.93 6.32
C TRP A 96 5.53 12.97 5.41
N ILE A 97 6.19 11.99 6.02
CA ILE A 97 7.03 11.02 5.33
C ILE A 97 6.52 9.62 5.66
N ILE A 98 6.30 8.85 4.60
CA ILE A 98 6.08 7.41 4.66
C ILE A 98 7.36 6.76 4.12
N CYS A 99 8.21 6.32 5.03
CA CYS A 99 9.47 5.66 4.70
C CYS A 99 9.21 4.16 4.56
N TYR A 100 9.33 3.64 3.34
CA TYR A 100 9.25 2.20 3.05
C TYR A 100 10.69 1.66 2.97
N GLY A 101 11.28 1.28 4.11
CA GLY A 101 12.63 0.71 4.19
C GLY A 101 13.75 1.63 3.73
N CYS A 102 13.51 2.94 3.82
CA CYS A 102 14.53 3.96 3.63
C CYS A 102 15.41 4.10 4.89
N ASP A 103 16.56 4.77 4.76
CA ASP A 103 17.40 5.08 5.91
C ASP A 103 16.78 6.24 6.70
N ARG A 104 16.39 5.97 7.96
CA ARG A 104 15.82 6.98 8.86
C ARG A 104 16.76 8.16 9.10
N SER A 105 18.07 7.94 9.07
CA SER A 105 19.07 9.01 9.27
C SER A 105 19.09 10.03 8.13
N GLU A 106 18.57 9.67 6.96
CA GLU A 106 18.50 10.55 5.79
C GLU A 106 17.19 11.37 5.72
N LEU A 107 16.25 11.14 6.65
CA LEU A 107 14.93 11.78 6.62
C LEU A 107 14.94 13.25 7.04
N GLY A 108 16.01 13.69 7.69
CA GLY A 108 16.22 15.06 8.17
C GLY A 108 16.16 15.18 9.68
N ASP A 109 16.88 16.17 10.21
CA ASP A 109 16.88 16.49 11.63
C ASP A 109 15.47 16.88 12.11
N GLY A 110 15.06 16.36 13.27
CA GLY A 110 13.73 16.63 13.81
C GLY A 110 12.60 15.78 13.20
N PHE A 111 12.92 14.69 12.52
CA PHE A 111 11.92 13.70 12.11
C PHE A 111 11.35 12.94 13.31
N GLU A 112 10.07 13.18 13.61
CA GLU A 112 9.32 12.48 14.64
C GLU A 112 8.61 11.26 14.02
N VAL A 113 8.82 10.08 14.62
CA VAL A 113 8.19 8.83 14.19
C VAL A 113 6.93 8.60 15.01
N PHE A 114 5.79 8.48 14.34
CA PHE A 114 4.50 8.14 14.96
C PHE A 114 4.21 6.64 14.84
N LEU A 115 4.73 6.00 13.81
CA LEU A 115 4.60 4.57 13.57
C LEU A 115 5.92 4.00 13.06
N GLU A 116 6.32 2.88 13.65
CA GLU A 116 7.36 1.99 13.16
C GLU A 116 6.75 0.58 13.12
N ASP A 117 7.02 -0.14 12.03
CA ASP A 117 6.68 -1.55 11.93
C ASP A 117 7.90 -2.45 11.88
N GLU A 118 7.66 -3.74 12.07
CA GLU A 118 8.69 -4.77 12.09
C GLU A 118 9.31 -5.00 10.70
N ALA A 119 8.66 -4.55 9.63
CA ALA A 119 9.13 -4.67 8.26
C ALA A 119 10.03 -3.49 7.83
N GLY A 120 10.34 -2.54 8.73
CA GLY A 120 11.16 -1.38 8.42
C GLY A 120 10.40 -0.25 7.74
N ILE A 121 9.08 -0.16 7.95
CA ILE A 121 8.23 0.92 7.44
C ILE A 121 7.94 1.91 8.57
N PHE A 122 8.16 3.19 8.29
CA PHE A 122 7.95 4.29 9.24
C PHE A 122 6.97 5.31 8.69
N VAL A 123 6.11 5.81 9.57
CA VAL A 123 5.28 6.99 9.29
C VAL A 123 5.63 8.05 10.31
N GLY A 124 5.96 9.24 9.83
CA GLY A 124 6.40 10.33 10.69
C GLY A 124 6.23 11.69 10.03
N ARG A 125 6.66 12.71 10.76
CA ARG A 125 6.64 14.09 10.28
C ARG A 125 7.91 14.82 10.69
N LEU A 126 8.42 15.66 9.81
CA LEU A 126 9.45 16.63 10.16
C LEU A 126 8.88 17.76 11.03
N ALA A 127 9.62 18.14 12.06
CA ALA A 127 9.36 19.34 12.85
C ALA A 127 9.26 20.59 11.95
N GLY A 128 8.42 21.54 12.36
CA GLY A 128 8.18 22.80 11.66
C GLY A 128 9.02 23.95 12.18
#